data_AF-A0A7Y4B732-F1
#
_entry.id   AF-A0A7Y4B732-F1
#
_cell.length_a   1.000
_cell.length_b   1.000
_cell.length_c   1.000
_cell.angle_alpha   90.00
_cell.angle_beta   90.00
_cell.angle_gamma   90.00
#
_symmetry.space_group_name_H-M   'P 1'
#
loop_
_entity.id
_entity.type
_entity.pdbx_description
1 polymer ?
#
loop_
_entity_poly.entity_id
_entity_poly.type
_entity_poly.pdbx_seq_one_letter_code
_entity_poly.pdbx_strand_id
1 'polypeptide(L)'
;MHIPSFPLPSNISEVIEFRVPTVEDALLFCDLNEYQEEANTTRYLNHMQDTSKRPMSDSGLWTGEDRRAALWWIFMSTSELGTIPFSYECEHCKETHYLDLNMGELMESAKALNGLPKQEITLSVKGKSYLANVKPLTGYEAEQLENIRNERDQYEPDSAEWKQQANHMALTELAYCLTFEDQPKDQDDALVWKIDLLKSMYLNTEFRVAFAKVEKCLRNARHGLLTKYDEGRYYLVATIPQCQKVIEQGGEATRTLLLPFRHNDFITTF
;
A
#
# COMPACT_ATOMS: atom_id res chain seq x y z
N MET A 1 4.04 -24.94 15.08
CA MET A 1 3.70 -23.56 14.68
C MET A 1 2.69 -23.66 13.55
N HIS A 2 1.62 -22.85 13.57
CA HIS A 2 0.57 -22.85 12.56
C HIS A 2 0.14 -21.41 12.32
N ILE A 3 0.06 -21.00 11.06
CA ILE A 3 -0.50 -19.70 10.68
C ILE A 3 -2.02 -19.87 10.56
N PRO A 4 -2.84 -19.14 11.34
CA PRO A 4 -4.29 -19.19 11.22
C PRO A 4 -4.76 -18.75 9.83
N SER A 5 -5.92 -19.23 9.40
CA SER A 5 -6.56 -18.80 8.15
C SER A 5 -6.68 -17.27 8.09
N PHE A 6 -6.32 -16.69 6.95
CA PHE A 6 -6.35 -15.25 6.72
C PHE A 6 -7.56 -14.88 5.83
N PRO A 7 -8.67 -14.38 6.41
CA PRO A 7 -9.73 -13.77 5.61
C PRO A 7 -9.25 -12.45 5.01
N LEU A 8 -9.37 -12.25 3.70
CA LEU A 8 -8.97 -11.00 3.05
C LEU A 8 -9.77 -9.83 3.65
N PRO A 9 -9.11 -8.80 4.21
CA PRO A 9 -9.83 -7.67 4.80
C PRO A 9 -10.75 -6.92 3.84
N SER A 10 -10.42 -6.87 2.54
CA SER A 10 -11.28 -6.30 1.49
C SER A 10 -12.51 -7.15 1.15
N ASN A 11 -12.45 -8.46 1.42
CA ASN A 11 -13.52 -9.42 1.16
C ASN A 11 -13.38 -10.65 2.08
N ILE A 12 -13.98 -10.58 3.26
CA ILE A 12 -13.83 -11.63 4.30
C ILE A 12 -14.33 -13.02 3.88
N SER A 13 -15.07 -13.12 2.78
CA SER A 13 -15.54 -14.40 2.23
C SER A 13 -14.41 -15.16 1.53
N GLU A 14 -13.41 -14.43 1.04
CA GLU A 14 -12.19 -14.98 0.48
C GLU A 14 -11.19 -15.23 1.60
N VAL A 15 -10.79 -16.49 1.75
CA VAL A 15 -9.89 -16.93 2.82
C VAL A 15 -8.66 -17.55 2.19
N ILE A 16 -7.51 -17.06 2.63
CA ILE A 16 -6.19 -17.51 2.22
C ILE A 16 -5.61 -18.39 3.32
N GLU A 17 -4.95 -19.47 2.90
CA GLU A 17 -4.23 -20.37 3.79
C GLU A 17 -2.73 -20.18 3.54
N PHE A 18 -1.97 -19.83 4.57
CA PHE A 18 -0.52 -19.74 4.49
C PHE A 18 0.14 -20.91 5.21
N ARG A 19 1.28 -21.36 4.70
CA ARG A 19 2.17 -22.29 5.41
C ARG A 19 3.20 -21.51 6.22
N VAL A 20 3.80 -22.17 7.20
CA VAL A 20 4.89 -21.59 7.99
C VAL A 20 6.14 -21.45 7.10
N PRO A 21 6.84 -20.29 7.10
CA PRO A 21 8.11 -20.12 6.43
C PRO A 21 9.18 -21.10 6.93
N THR A 22 10.09 -21.47 6.05
CA THR A 22 11.21 -22.39 6.29
C THR A 22 12.54 -21.71 5.98
N VAL A 23 13.65 -22.36 6.32
CA VAL A 23 15.00 -21.89 5.94
C VAL A 23 15.17 -21.81 4.43
N GLU A 24 14.55 -22.72 3.66
CA GLU A 24 14.59 -22.68 2.20
C GLU A 24 13.91 -21.43 1.64
N ASP A 25 12.78 -21.01 2.25
CA ASP A 25 12.13 -19.75 1.89
C ASP A 25 13.03 -18.56 2.20
N ALA A 26 13.72 -18.57 3.34
CA ALA A 26 14.66 -17.51 3.68
C ALA A 26 15.81 -17.40 2.68
N LEU A 27 16.37 -18.54 2.22
CA LEU A 27 17.39 -18.57 1.18
C LEU A 27 16.86 -18.12 -0.19
N LEU A 28 15.60 -18.41 -0.51
CA LEU A 28 14.99 -18.00 -1.78
C LEU A 28 14.80 -16.49 -1.90
N PHE A 29 14.62 -15.82 -0.76
CA PHE A 29 14.27 -14.41 -0.67
C PHE A 29 15.32 -13.56 0.05
N CYS A 30 16.56 -14.06 0.22
CA CYS A 30 17.61 -13.32 0.91
C CYS A 30 18.26 -12.20 0.08
N ASP A 31 18.20 -12.27 -1.25
CA ASP A 31 18.83 -11.31 -2.18
C ASP A 31 17.76 -10.54 -2.97
N LEU A 32 16.73 -10.07 -2.26
CA LEU A 32 15.64 -9.33 -2.88
C LEU A 32 16.04 -7.88 -3.13
N ASN A 33 15.80 -7.43 -4.36
CA ASN A 33 16.04 -6.06 -4.77
C ASN A 33 15.07 -5.09 -4.06
N GLU A 34 15.60 -4.17 -3.25
CA GLU A 34 14.80 -3.19 -2.51
C GLU A 34 14.02 -2.21 -3.40
N TYR A 35 14.42 -2.05 -4.66
CA TYR A 35 13.68 -1.22 -5.63
C TYR A 35 12.45 -1.94 -6.20
N GLN A 36 12.26 -3.24 -5.93
CA GLN A 36 11.17 -4.07 -6.42
C GLN A 36 10.28 -4.59 -5.29
N GLU A 37 9.95 -3.72 -4.33
CA GLU A 37 9.23 -4.05 -3.10
C GLU A 37 7.85 -4.68 -3.38
N GLU A 38 7.08 -4.11 -4.31
CA GLU A 38 5.75 -4.62 -4.62
C GLU A 38 5.85 -5.92 -5.43
N ALA A 39 6.76 -6.02 -6.40
CA ALA A 39 6.92 -7.26 -7.17
C ALA A 39 7.36 -8.44 -6.26
N ASN A 40 8.29 -8.15 -5.34
CA ASN A 40 8.75 -9.13 -4.35
C ASN A 40 7.63 -9.54 -3.38
N THR A 41 6.77 -8.60 -2.98
CA THR A 41 5.61 -8.90 -2.13
C THR A 41 4.64 -9.86 -2.82
N THR A 42 4.37 -9.69 -4.12
CA THR A 42 3.51 -10.62 -4.88
C THR A 42 4.14 -12.00 -4.94
N ARG A 43 5.44 -12.06 -5.30
CA ARG A 43 6.19 -13.31 -5.38
C ARG A 43 6.19 -14.05 -4.04
N TYR A 44 6.44 -13.34 -2.94
CA TYR A 44 6.46 -13.91 -1.60
C TYR A 44 5.08 -14.44 -1.18
N LEU A 45 4.04 -13.62 -1.27
CA LEU A 45 2.68 -14.00 -0.85
C LEU A 45 2.12 -15.17 -1.68
N ASN A 46 2.40 -15.22 -2.98
CA ASN A 46 2.00 -16.36 -3.82
C ASN A 46 2.76 -17.63 -3.44
N HIS A 47 4.05 -17.53 -3.11
CA HIS A 47 4.89 -18.67 -2.69
C HIS A 47 4.54 -19.23 -1.30
N MET A 48 4.07 -18.37 -0.40
CA MET A 48 3.73 -18.73 0.98
C MET A 48 2.36 -19.38 1.14
N GLN A 49 1.52 -19.40 0.10
CA GLN A 49 0.20 -20.02 0.16
C GLN A 49 0.29 -21.55 0.25
N ASP A 50 -0.57 -22.12 1.11
CA ASP A 50 -0.74 -23.57 1.28
C ASP A 50 -1.72 -24.10 0.23
N THR A 51 -1.19 -24.36 -0.97
CA THR A 51 -1.97 -24.83 -2.11
C THR A 51 -2.55 -26.24 -1.94
N SER A 52 -2.13 -26.96 -0.89
CA SER A 52 -2.73 -28.25 -0.53
C SER A 52 -4.11 -28.10 0.12
N LYS A 53 -4.41 -26.92 0.71
CA LYS A 53 -5.68 -26.63 1.37
C LYS A 53 -6.65 -25.85 0.50
N ARG A 54 -6.15 -24.92 -0.31
CA ARG A 54 -6.96 -24.07 -1.20
C ARG A 54 -6.22 -23.79 -2.50
N PRO A 55 -6.92 -23.55 -3.63
CA PRO A 55 -6.28 -23.03 -4.83
C PRO A 55 -5.54 -21.73 -4.52
N MET A 56 -4.41 -21.51 -5.20
CA MET A 56 -3.67 -20.26 -5.11
C MET A 56 -4.57 -19.09 -5.52
N SER A 57 -4.68 -18.07 -4.66
CA SER A 57 -5.26 -16.77 -5.00
C SER A 57 -4.12 -15.82 -5.33
N ASP A 58 -4.13 -15.23 -6.51
CA ASP A 58 -3.04 -14.38 -6.96
C ASP A 58 -3.02 -13.04 -6.21
N SER A 59 -2.00 -12.83 -5.40
CA SER A 59 -1.84 -11.63 -4.57
C SER A 59 -1.59 -10.35 -5.36
N GLY A 60 -1.28 -10.44 -6.66
CA GLY A 60 -1.29 -9.29 -7.57
C GLY A 60 -2.69 -8.70 -7.78
N LEU A 61 -3.75 -9.49 -7.56
CA LEU A 61 -5.15 -9.04 -7.66
C LEU A 61 -5.71 -8.51 -6.34
N TRP A 62 -5.02 -8.74 -5.22
CA TRP A 62 -5.42 -8.22 -3.92
C TRP A 62 -5.13 -6.73 -3.83
N THR A 63 -5.81 -6.02 -2.94
CA THR A 63 -5.49 -4.61 -2.67
C THR A 63 -4.12 -4.49 -1.99
N GLY A 64 -3.46 -3.34 -2.13
CA GLY A 64 -2.20 -3.10 -1.41
C GLY A 64 -2.35 -3.25 0.13
N GLU A 65 -3.49 -2.84 0.68
CA GLU A 65 -3.81 -2.98 2.09
C GLU A 65 -3.97 -4.44 2.54
N ASP A 66 -4.63 -5.28 1.74
CA ASP A 66 -4.73 -6.72 1.99
C ASP A 66 -3.35 -7.36 2.00
N ARG A 67 -2.48 -6.99 1.05
CA ARG A 67 -1.11 -7.53 0.94
C ARG A 67 -0.28 -7.18 2.17
N ARG A 68 -0.32 -5.93 2.63
CA ARG A 68 0.38 -5.51 3.86
C ARG A 68 -0.19 -6.18 5.11
N ALA A 69 -1.51 -6.34 5.20
CA ALA A 69 -2.13 -7.10 6.28
C ALA A 69 -1.73 -8.58 6.25
N ALA A 70 -1.60 -9.20 5.08
CA ALA A 70 -1.15 -10.58 4.92
C ALA A 70 0.31 -10.78 5.35
N LEU A 71 1.21 -9.88 4.96
CA LEU A 71 2.61 -9.91 5.41
C LEU A 71 2.69 -9.82 6.94
N TRP A 72 1.94 -8.89 7.53
CA TRP A 72 1.88 -8.73 8.98
C TRP A 72 1.30 -9.97 9.66
N TRP A 73 0.28 -10.59 9.06
CA TRP A 73 -0.35 -11.81 9.56
C TRP A 73 0.63 -12.98 9.65
N ILE A 74 1.44 -13.15 8.60
CA ILE A 74 2.52 -14.16 8.59
C ILE A 74 3.53 -13.83 9.68
N PHE A 75 4.05 -12.60 9.72
CA PHE A 75 5.04 -12.15 10.71
C PHE A 75 4.57 -12.40 12.15
N MET A 76 3.37 -11.96 12.52
CA MET A 76 2.83 -12.13 13.87
C MET A 76 2.59 -13.60 14.25
N SER A 77 2.37 -14.46 13.26
CA SER A 77 2.15 -15.89 13.48
C SER A 77 3.46 -16.68 13.63
N THR A 78 4.59 -16.10 13.22
CA THR A 78 5.89 -16.78 13.16
C THR A 78 6.95 -16.15 14.05
N SER A 79 6.79 -14.88 14.42
CA SER A 79 7.69 -14.16 15.32
C SER A 79 7.45 -14.55 16.78
N GLU A 80 8.54 -14.78 17.54
CA GLU A 80 8.44 -15.06 18.98
C GLU A 80 8.13 -13.81 19.80
N LEU A 81 8.73 -12.66 19.42
CA LEU A 81 8.59 -11.41 20.16
C LEU A 81 7.48 -10.51 19.62
N GLY A 82 7.15 -10.62 18.33
CA GLY A 82 6.18 -9.74 17.67
C GLY A 82 6.61 -8.27 17.64
N THR A 83 7.91 -7.98 17.86
CA THR A 83 8.47 -6.63 17.85
C THR A 83 9.44 -6.43 16.70
N ILE A 84 9.56 -5.19 16.23
CA ILE A 84 10.58 -4.77 15.25
C ILE A 84 11.40 -3.62 15.84
N PRO A 85 12.74 -3.74 15.91
CA PRO A 85 13.58 -2.63 16.34
C PRO A 85 13.55 -1.53 15.28
N PHE A 86 13.31 -0.30 15.73
CA PHE A 86 13.23 0.88 14.89
C PHE A 86 14.06 2.02 15.50
N SER A 87 14.72 2.80 14.65
CA SER A 87 15.42 4.00 15.08
C SER A 87 15.18 5.17 14.14
N TYR A 88 15.23 6.39 14.68
CA TYR A 88 15.12 7.61 13.89
C TYR A 88 15.93 8.74 14.50
N GLU A 89 16.41 9.64 13.65
CA GLU A 89 17.03 10.90 14.06
C GLU A 89 15.94 11.94 14.33
N CYS A 90 15.92 12.49 15.54
CA CYS A 90 14.92 13.47 15.92
C CYS A 90 15.39 14.89 15.60
N GLU A 91 14.67 15.60 14.73
CA GLU A 91 15.03 16.97 14.35
C GLU A 91 14.98 17.97 15.53
N HIS A 92 14.20 17.69 16.57
CA HIS A 92 14.03 18.57 17.73
C HIS A 92 15.16 18.44 18.74
N CYS A 93 15.52 17.21 19.13
CA CYS A 93 16.54 16.97 20.13
C CYS A 93 17.94 16.72 19.56
N LYS A 94 18.04 16.44 18.25
CA LYS A 94 19.27 16.05 17.53
C LYS A 94 19.92 14.75 18.02
N GLU A 95 19.13 13.90 18.67
CA GLU A 95 19.54 12.57 19.15
C GLU A 95 18.84 11.48 18.34
N THR A 96 19.46 10.30 18.28
CA THR A 96 18.85 9.09 17.69
C THR A 96 18.01 8.41 18.75
N HIS A 97 16.72 8.25 18.45
CA HIS A 97 15.79 7.52 19.28
C HIS A 97 15.74 6.06 18.81
N TYR A 98 15.70 5.13 19.77
CA TYR A 98 15.57 3.70 19.53
C TYR A 98 14.29 3.21 20.22
N LEU A 99 13.52 2.39 19.52
CA LEU A 99 12.28 1.84 20.02
C LEU A 99 12.01 0.47 19.43
N ASP A 100 11.47 -0.44 20.23
CA ASP A 100 10.95 -1.71 19.75
C ASP A 100 9.45 -1.54 19.47
N LEU A 101 9.07 -1.58 18.21
CA LEU A 101 7.69 -1.46 17.77
C LEU A 101 6.95 -2.76 18.05
N ASN A 102 5.96 -2.75 18.94
CA ASN A 102 5.06 -3.87 19.13
C ASN A 102 4.08 -3.96 17.96
N MET A 103 4.32 -4.88 17.04
CA MET A 103 3.52 -5.03 15.83
C MET A 103 2.11 -5.53 16.15
N GLY A 104 1.88 -6.14 17.31
CA GLY A 104 0.56 -6.53 17.77
C GLY A 104 -0.40 -5.35 17.96
N GLU A 105 0.11 -4.17 18.32
CA GLU A 105 -0.72 -2.95 18.52
C GLU A 105 -1.35 -2.45 17.21
N LEU A 106 -0.77 -2.78 16.06
CA LEU A 106 -1.35 -2.41 14.76
C LEU A 106 -2.72 -3.07 14.53
N MET A 107 -3.00 -4.19 15.20
CA MET A 107 -4.29 -4.89 15.14
C MET A 107 -5.45 -4.01 15.61
N GLU A 108 -5.21 -3.08 16.54
CA GLU A 108 -6.24 -2.14 17.03
C GLU A 108 -6.77 -1.24 15.90
N SER A 109 -5.93 -0.99 14.90
CA SER A 109 -6.25 -0.20 13.72
C SER A 109 -6.83 -1.04 12.58
N ALA A 110 -7.13 -2.33 12.77
CA ALA A 110 -7.59 -3.15 11.68
C ALA A 110 -9.09 -2.98 11.39
N LYS A 111 -9.46 -3.12 10.12
CA LYS A 111 -10.86 -3.09 9.69
C LYS A 111 -11.08 -4.09 8.57
N ALA A 112 -12.16 -4.86 8.68
CA ALA A 112 -12.62 -5.73 7.61
C ALA A 112 -13.90 -5.16 6.97
N LEU A 113 -14.10 -5.46 5.68
CA LEU A 113 -15.29 -5.06 4.94
C LEU A 113 -16.17 -6.27 4.62
N ASN A 114 -17.48 -6.04 4.65
CA ASN A 114 -18.50 -7.05 4.32
C ASN A 114 -18.83 -7.08 2.81
N GLY A 115 -17.90 -6.63 1.96
CA GLY A 115 -18.07 -6.55 0.51
C GLY A 115 -16.92 -5.80 -0.14
N LEU A 116 -16.81 -5.92 -1.46
CA LEU A 116 -15.71 -5.35 -2.23
C LEU A 116 -15.56 -3.83 -1.96
N PRO A 117 -14.33 -3.32 -1.83
CA PRO A 117 -14.03 -1.91 -1.54
C PRO A 117 -14.23 -1.03 -2.78
N LYS A 118 -15.42 -1.05 -3.39
CA LYS A 118 -15.75 -0.26 -4.60
C LYS A 118 -16.89 0.71 -4.34
N GLN A 119 -16.78 1.93 -4.89
CA GLN A 119 -17.80 2.96 -4.77
C GLN A 119 -18.05 3.65 -6.10
N GLU A 120 -19.32 3.79 -6.48
CA GLU A 120 -19.71 4.51 -7.67
C GLU A 120 -19.71 6.03 -7.44
N ILE A 121 -19.17 6.78 -8.39
CA ILE A 121 -19.15 8.24 -8.42
C ILE A 121 -19.48 8.75 -9.82
N THR A 122 -19.93 9.99 -9.88
CA THR A 122 -20.11 10.73 -11.13
C THR A 122 -19.04 11.80 -11.27
N LEU A 123 -18.36 11.82 -12.43
CA LEU A 123 -17.33 12.80 -12.78
C LEU A 123 -17.80 13.64 -13.98
N SER A 124 -17.49 14.94 -13.97
CA SER A 124 -17.74 15.83 -15.11
C SER A 124 -16.43 16.10 -15.83
N VAL A 125 -16.39 15.89 -17.14
CA VAL A 125 -15.23 16.17 -17.99
C VAL A 125 -15.71 16.95 -19.22
N LYS A 126 -15.25 18.19 -19.34
CA LYS A 126 -15.68 19.14 -20.40
C LYS A 126 -17.21 19.23 -20.51
N GLY A 127 -17.89 19.25 -19.36
CA GLY A 127 -19.35 19.29 -19.27
C GLY A 127 -20.10 17.98 -19.59
N LYS A 128 -19.41 16.89 -19.95
CA LYS A 128 -20.01 15.56 -20.06
C LYS A 128 -19.88 14.80 -18.74
N SER A 129 -20.98 14.17 -18.33
CA SER A 129 -21.03 13.31 -17.14
C SER A 129 -20.54 11.90 -17.47
N TYR A 130 -19.68 11.36 -16.62
CA TYR A 130 -19.15 10.00 -16.68
C TYR A 130 -19.44 9.27 -15.37
N LEU A 131 -19.94 8.05 -15.48
CA LEU A 131 -20.10 7.14 -14.36
C LEU A 131 -18.79 6.36 -14.16
N ALA A 132 -18.27 6.36 -12.94
CA ALA A 132 -17.02 5.70 -12.60
C ALA A 132 -17.15 4.94 -11.29
N ASN A 133 -16.43 3.82 -11.17
CA ASN A 133 -16.20 3.13 -9.92
C ASN A 133 -14.81 3.46 -9.41
N VAL A 134 -14.72 3.75 -8.12
CA VAL A 134 -13.47 3.93 -7.38
C VAL A 134 -13.14 2.63 -6.66
N LYS A 135 -11.89 2.17 -6.77
CA LYS A 135 -11.33 1.05 -6.00
C LYS A 135 -9.91 1.38 -5.50
N PRO A 136 -9.45 0.77 -4.40
CA PRO A 136 -8.03 0.76 -4.03
C PRO A 136 -7.16 0.16 -5.14
N LEU A 137 -5.87 0.51 -5.11
CA LEU A 137 -4.88 -0.12 -5.99
C LEU A 137 -4.75 -1.60 -5.64
N THR A 138 -4.65 -2.41 -6.69
CA THR A 138 -4.28 -3.82 -6.62
C THR A 138 -2.77 -3.97 -6.60
N GLY A 139 -2.28 -5.17 -6.29
CA GLY A 139 -0.86 -5.47 -6.28
C GLY A 139 -0.18 -5.21 -7.64
N TYR A 140 -0.82 -5.57 -8.74
CA TYR A 140 -0.31 -5.31 -10.09
C TYR A 140 -0.19 -3.82 -10.40
N GLU A 141 -1.18 -3.02 -9.97
CA GLU A 141 -1.14 -1.56 -10.18
C GLU A 141 -0.06 -0.91 -9.31
N ALA A 142 0.13 -1.39 -8.09
CA ALA A 142 1.22 -0.95 -7.21
C ALA A 142 2.61 -1.29 -7.79
N GLU A 143 2.77 -2.47 -8.41
CA GLU A 143 4.00 -2.84 -9.14
C GLU A 143 4.29 -1.91 -10.32
N GLN A 144 3.26 -1.53 -11.10
CA GLN A 144 3.45 -0.56 -12.19
C GLN A 144 3.82 0.83 -11.68
N LEU A 145 3.21 1.28 -10.58
CA LEU A 145 3.57 2.56 -9.95
C LEU A 145 4.98 2.53 -9.35
N GLU A 146 5.42 1.38 -8.83
CA GLU A 146 6.80 1.16 -8.42
C GLU A 146 7.79 1.31 -9.58
N ASN A 147 7.46 0.79 -10.77
CA ASN A 147 8.31 0.98 -11.96
C ASN A 147 8.40 2.47 -12.34
N ILE A 148 7.28 3.20 -12.36
CA ILE A 148 7.27 4.65 -12.64
C ILE A 148 8.07 5.42 -11.57
N ARG A 149 7.95 5.05 -10.29
CA ARG A 149 8.74 5.62 -9.19
C ARG A 149 10.24 5.39 -9.43
N ASN A 150 10.63 4.17 -9.79
CA ASN A 150 12.03 3.84 -10.05
C ASN A 150 12.59 4.61 -11.24
N GLU A 151 11.79 4.87 -12.28
CA GLU A 151 12.17 5.75 -13.40
C GLU A 151 12.31 7.21 -12.96
N ARG A 152 11.35 7.72 -12.18
CA ARG A 152 11.39 9.08 -11.59
C ARG A 152 12.68 9.30 -10.79
N ASP A 153 13.06 8.32 -9.99
CA ASP A 153 14.20 8.40 -9.08
C ASP A 153 15.56 8.30 -9.79
N GLN A 154 15.58 8.10 -11.12
CA GLN A 154 16.80 8.27 -11.95
C GLN A 154 17.13 9.75 -12.21
N TYR A 155 16.17 10.65 -12.01
CA TYR A 155 16.36 12.08 -12.15
C TYR A 155 16.71 12.74 -10.81
N GLU A 156 17.47 13.83 -10.87
CA GLU A 156 17.78 14.62 -9.67
C GLU A 156 16.50 15.11 -8.98
N PRO A 157 16.37 14.95 -7.66
CA PRO A 157 15.24 15.46 -6.91
C PRO A 157 14.96 16.93 -7.22
N ASP A 158 13.69 17.29 -7.35
CA ASP A 158 13.20 18.63 -7.70
C ASP A 158 13.58 19.19 -9.08
N SER A 159 14.28 18.44 -9.94
CA SER A 159 14.47 18.79 -11.35
C SER A 159 13.14 18.88 -12.12
N ALA A 160 13.16 19.49 -13.31
CA ALA A 160 11.96 19.62 -14.12
C ALA A 160 11.44 18.23 -14.56
N GLU A 161 12.36 17.35 -14.93
CA GLU A 161 12.12 15.96 -15.33
C GLU A 161 11.56 15.14 -14.16
N TRP A 162 12.17 15.25 -12.97
CA TRP A 162 11.67 14.58 -11.77
C TRP A 162 10.23 15.03 -11.44
N LYS A 163 9.95 16.34 -11.48
CA LYS A 163 8.61 16.89 -11.23
C LYS A 163 7.59 16.44 -12.28
N GLN A 164 7.99 16.34 -13.54
CA GLN A 164 7.12 15.81 -14.59
C GLN A 164 6.77 14.34 -14.33
N GLN A 165 7.76 13.52 -13.96
CA GLN A 165 7.53 12.11 -13.62
C GLN A 165 6.72 11.92 -12.35
N ALA A 166 6.95 12.74 -11.31
CA ALA A 166 6.13 12.72 -10.09
C ALA A 166 4.66 13.04 -10.38
N ASN A 167 4.39 14.07 -11.20
CA ASN A 167 3.03 14.41 -11.62
C ASN A 167 2.41 13.33 -12.51
N HIS A 168 3.21 12.70 -13.38
CA HIS A 168 2.75 11.56 -14.18
C HIS A 168 2.34 10.39 -13.29
N MET A 169 3.17 10.02 -12.31
CA MET A 169 2.89 8.96 -11.36
C MET A 169 1.60 9.22 -10.58
N ALA A 170 1.42 10.41 -10.01
CA ALA A 170 0.22 10.78 -9.27
C ALA A 170 -1.06 10.73 -10.14
N LEU A 171 -0.94 11.10 -11.41
CA LEU A 171 -2.06 11.00 -12.36
C LEU A 171 -2.37 9.54 -12.71
N THR A 172 -1.35 8.71 -12.91
CA THR A 172 -1.48 7.28 -13.19
C THR A 172 -2.09 6.55 -12.00
N GLU A 173 -1.70 6.88 -10.78
CA GLU A 173 -2.31 6.39 -9.54
C GLU A 173 -3.81 6.67 -9.51
N LEU A 174 -4.20 7.93 -9.72
CA LEU A 174 -5.60 8.32 -9.79
C LEU A 174 -6.35 7.56 -10.89
N ALA A 175 -5.71 7.34 -12.04
CA ALA A 175 -6.29 6.58 -13.14
C ALA A 175 -6.51 5.10 -12.77
N TYR A 176 -5.56 4.44 -12.09
CA TYR A 176 -5.73 3.04 -11.65
C TYR A 176 -6.89 2.88 -10.65
N CYS A 177 -7.09 3.86 -9.77
CA CYS A 177 -8.22 3.87 -8.85
C CYS A 177 -9.59 3.99 -9.54
N LEU A 178 -9.64 4.37 -10.82
CA LEU A 178 -10.88 4.60 -11.57
C LEU A 178 -11.16 3.50 -12.60
N THR A 179 -12.43 3.12 -12.70
CA THR A 179 -12.97 2.29 -13.78
C THR A 179 -14.24 2.92 -14.31
N PHE A 180 -14.30 3.18 -15.62
CA PHE A 180 -15.46 3.78 -16.28
C PHE A 180 -16.25 2.72 -17.06
N GLU A 181 -17.54 2.96 -17.27
CA GLU A 181 -18.38 2.05 -18.06
C GLU A 181 -17.97 2.01 -19.54
N ASP A 182 -17.59 3.18 -20.10
CA ASP A 182 -17.25 3.36 -21.51
C ASP A 182 -15.76 3.12 -21.85
N GLN A 183 -14.94 2.67 -20.89
CA GLN A 183 -13.49 2.50 -21.13
C GLN A 183 -13.19 1.30 -22.05
N PRO A 184 -12.05 1.28 -22.75
CA PRO A 184 -11.56 0.11 -23.46
C PRO A 184 -11.53 -1.17 -22.60
N LYS A 185 -11.69 -2.33 -23.23
CA LYS A 185 -11.66 -3.63 -22.52
C LYS A 185 -10.25 -4.09 -22.18
N ASP A 186 -9.29 -3.77 -23.04
CA ASP A 186 -7.88 -4.01 -22.78
C ASP A 186 -7.39 -3.08 -21.66
N GLN A 187 -6.55 -3.61 -20.75
CA GLN A 187 -6.16 -2.87 -19.55
C GLN A 187 -5.21 -1.72 -19.86
N ASP A 188 -4.28 -1.90 -20.81
CA ASP A 188 -3.29 -0.90 -21.17
C ASP A 188 -3.99 0.23 -21.95
N ASP A 189 -4.85 -0.13 -22.91
CA ASP A 189 -5.67 0.84 -23.63
C ASP A 189 -6.59 1.62 -22.68
N ALA A 190 -7.16 0.95 -21.67
CA ALA A 190 -8.01 1.59 -20.67
C ALA A 190 -7.21 2.58 -19.81
N LEU A 191 -5.98 2.25 -19.43
CA LEU A 191 -5.13 3.14 -18.66
C LEU A 191 -4.79 4.41 -19.46
N VAL A 192 -4.35 4.25 -20.71
CA VAL A 192 -4.05 5.38 -21.60
C VAL A 192 -5.28 6.27 -21.76
N TRP A 193 -6.44 5.67 -22.05
CA TRP A 193 -7.70 6.39 -22.18
C TRP A 193 -8.08 7.17 -20.91
N LYS A 194 -7.93 6.55 -19.72
CA LYS A 194 -8.21 7.21 -18.43
C LYS A 194 -7.27 8.38 -18.18
N ILE A 195 -5.98 8.22 -18.46
CA ILE A 195 -4.98 9.28 -18.31
C ILE A 195 -5.33 10.46 -19.22
N ASP A 196 -5.66 10.20 -20.49
CA ASP A 196 -6.03 11.25 -21.43
C ASP A 196 -7.33 11.96 -21.04
N LEU A 197 -8.32 11.21 -20.55
CA LEU A 197 -9.56 11.77 -20.00
C LEU A 197 -9.26 12.71 -18.84
N LEU A 198 -8.44 12.29 -17.87
CA LEU A 198 -8.05 13.09 -16.71
C LEU A 198 -7.23 14.33 -17.11
N LYS A 199 -6.28 14.21 -18.05
CA LYS A 199 -5.52 15.35 -18.59
C LYS A 199 -6.41 16.37 -19.29
N SER A 200 -7.54 15.93 -19.83
CA SER A 200 -8.48 16.80 -20.53
C SER A 200 -9.38 17.63 -19.61
N MET A 201 -9.43 17.30 -18.31
CA MET A 201 -10.24 18.00 -17.31
C MET A 201 -9.74 19.42 -17.06
N TYR A 202 -10.66 20.34 -16.79
CA TYR A 202 -10.31 21.66 -16.24
C TYR A 202 -9.76 21.52 -14.82
N LEU A 203 -8.51 21.94 -14.60
CA LEU A 203 -7.78 21.70 -13.35
C LEU A 203 -8.55 22.11 -12.08
N ASN A 204 -9.08 23.33 -12.05
CA ASN A 204 -9.65 23.90 -10.83
C ASN A 204 -11.10 23.49 -10.56
N THR A 205 -11.87 23.14 -11.60
CA THR A 205 -13.31 22.90 -11.50
C THR A 205 -13.69 21.43 -11.68
N GLU A 206 -12.90 20.67 -12.44
CA GLU A 206 -13.18 19.26 -12.74
C GLU A 206 -12.18 18.34 -12.05
N PHE A 207 -10.88 18.53 -12.29
CA PHE A 207 -9.84 17.63 -11.78
C PHE A 207 -9.76 17.64 -10.25
N ARG A 208 -9.72 18.83 -9.62
CA ARG A 208 -9.74 18.94 -8.15
C ARG A 208 -10.96 18.27 -7.51
N VAL A 209 -12.13 18.36 -8.16
CA VAL A 209 -13.35 17.71 -7.68
C VAL A 209 -13.26 16.20 -7.84
N ALA A 210 -12.76 15.72 -8.97
CA ALA A 210 -12.53 14.29 -9.22
C ALA A 210 -11.58 13.70 -8.19
N PHE A 211 -10.42 14.32 -7.98
CA PHE A 211 -9.43 13.92 -6.97
C PHE A 211 -10.05 13.85 -5.57
N ALA A 212 -10.74 14.91 -5.13
CA ALA A 212 -11.37 14.94 -3.82
C ALA A 212 -12.46 13.86 -3.63
N LYS A 213 -13.20 13.52 -4.70
CA LYS A 213 -14.18 12.42 -4.67
C LYS A 213 -13.49 11.07 -4.53
N VAL A 214 -12.44 10.82 -5.32
CA VAL A 214 -11.66 9.57 -5.24
C VAL A 214 -11.05 9.40 -3.85
N GLU A 215 -10.37 10.42 -3.32
CA GLU A 215 -9.81 10.41 -1.97
C GLU A 215 -10.86 10.12 -0.88
N LYS A 216 -12.06 10.69 -1.01
CA LYS A 216 -13.17 10.38 -0.10
C LYS A 216 -13.59 8.91 -0.20
N CYS A 217 -13.70 8.37 -1.41
CA CYS A 217 -14.06 6.97 -1.63
C CYS A 217 -12.99 6.01 -1.09
N LEU A 218 -11.71 6.27 -1.34
CA LEU A 218 -10.61 5.47 -0.82
C LEU A 218 -10.57 5.45 0.71
N ARG A 219 -10.77 6.59 1.37
CA ARG A 219 -10.89 6.64 2.85
C ARG A 219 -12.05 5.82 3.38
N ASN A 220 -13.20 5.83 2.71
CA ASN A 220 -14.34 5.02 3.11
C ASN A 220 -14.07 3.52 2.88
N ALA A 221 -13.35 3.21 1.81
CA ALA A 221 -12.91 1.88 1.42
C ALA A 221 -11.75 1.34 2.25
N ARG A 222 -11.21 2.09 3.23
CA ARG A 222 -10.15 1.62 4.14
C ARG A 222 -10.51 0.27 4.78
N HIS A 223 -9.58 -0.66 4.70
CA HIS A 223 -9.62 -2.02 5.23
C HIS A 223 -8.19 -2.49 5.55
N GLY A 224 -8.05 -3.67 6.12
CA GLY A 224 -6.77 -4.18 6.61
C GLY A 224 -6.28 -3.38 7.80
N LEU A 225 -4.95 -3.42 8.01
CA LEU A 225 -4.27 -2.54 8.96
C LEU A 225 -4.33 -1.10 8.46
N LEU A 226 -4.12 -0.13 9.36
CA LEU A 226 -4.00 1.25 8.92
C LEU A 226 -2.73 1.42 8.09
N THR A 227 -2.91 1.73 6.81
CA THR A 227 -1.85 1.98 5.86
C THR A 227 -1.93 3.39 5.30
N LYS A 228 -0.80 3.86 4.78
CA LYS A 228 -0.74 5.06 3.94
C LYS A 228 0.01 4.70 2.67
N TYR A 229 -0.61 4.98 1.53
CA TYR A 229 0.10 5.02 0.26
C TYR A 229 0.71 6.40 0.07
N ASP A 230 2.00 6.46 -0.21
CA ASP A 230 2.73 7.72 -0.39
C ASP A 230 3.86 7.52 -1.39
N GLU A 231 3.87 8.31 -2.46
CA GLU A 231 4.89 8.30 -3.52
C GLU A 231 5.29 6.90 -4.03
N GLY A 232 4.32 6.05 -4.37
CA GLY A 232 4.65 4.73 -4.91
C GLY A 232 4.98 3.68 -3.85
N ARG A 233 4.64 3.90 -2.58
CA ARG A 233 4.94 2.97 -1.47
C ARG A 233 3.79 2.86 -0.48
N TYR A 234 3.56 1.63 -0.01
CA TYR A 234 2.67 1.35 1.11
C TYR A 234 3.42 1.31 2.43
N TYR A 235 3.00 2.15 3.37
CA TYR A 235 3.52 2.19 4.74
C TYR A 235 2.47 1.67 5.72
N LEU A 236 2.91 0.95 6.75
CA LEU A 236 2.10 0.75 7.95
C LEU A 236 2.12 2.01 8.80
N VAL A 237 0.97 2.40 9.34
CA VAL A 237 0.85 3.57 10.20
C VAL A 237 0.92 3.11 11.65
N ALA A 238 2.02 3.44 12.32
CA ALA A 238 2.22 3.17 13.74
C ALA A 238 2.11 4.46 14.55
N THR A 239 1.61 4.37 15.78
CA THR A 239 1.69 5.47 16.74
C THR A 239 2.77 5.14 17.75
N ILE A 240 3.72 6.05 17.92
CA ILE A 240 4.86 5.88 18.83
C ILE A 240 4.92 7.02 19.84
N PRO A 241 5.58 6.82 20.99
CA PRO A 241 5.87 7.92 21.91
C PRO A 241 6.60 9.07 21.22
N GLN A 242 6.22 10.30 21.55
CA GLN A 242 6.86 11.50 21.04
C GLN A 242 8.21 11.74 21.74
N CYS A 243 9.10 12.53 21.10
CA CYS A 243 10.30 13.02 21.74
C CYS A 243 9.98 13.83 23.01
N GLN A 244 10.63 13.50 24.13
CA GLN A 244 10.40 14.15 25.42
C GLN A 244 10.54 15.69 25.37
N LYS A 245 11.53 16.22 24.62
CA LYS A 245 11.69 17.69 24.46
C LYS A 245 10.49 18.36 23.80
N VAL A 246 9.77 17.66 22.91
CA VAL A 246 8.55 18.18 22.27
C VAL A 246 7.40 18.19 23.28
N ILE A 247 7.28 17.14 24.08
CA ILE A 247 6.27 17.03 25.15
C ILE A 247 6.47 18.14 26.19
N GLU A 248 7.72 18.37 26.61
CA GLU A 248 8.09 19.45 27.55
C GLU A 248 7.79 20.85 27.01
N GLN A 249 7.78 21.02 25.69
CA GLN A 249 7.38 22.26 25.01
C GLN A 249 5.87 22.38 24.79
N GLY A 250 5.07 21.46 25.33
CA GLY A 250 3.61 21.45 25.22
C GLY A 250 3.07 20.77 23.95
N GLY A 251 3.90 19.99 23.25
CA GLY A 251 3.46 19.18 22.11
C GLY A 251 2.73 17.90 22.51
N GLU A 252 2.23 17.17 21.51
CA GLU A 252 1.52 15.90 21.73
C GLU A 252 2.44 14.82 22.33
N ALA A 253 1.86 13.91 23.11
CA ALA A 253 2.59 12.81 23.76
C ALA A 253 2.99 11.68 22.80
N THR A 254 2.35 11.62 21.63
CA THR A 254 2.56 10.59 20.62
C THR A 254 2.80 11.23 19.26
N ARG A 255 3.41 10.48 18.34
CA ARG A 255 3.53 10.87 16.94
C ARG A 255 3.15 9.70 16.03
N THR A 256 2.75 10.03 14.82
CA THR A 256 2.56 9.04 13.76
C THR A 256 3.90 8.72 13.11
N LEU A 257 4.17 7.44 12.90
CA LEU A 257 5.29 6.91 12.15
C LEU A 257 4.76 6.18 10.91
N LEU A 258 5.35 6.48 9.75
CA LEU A 258 5.17 5.70 8.53
C LEU A 258 6.27 4.64 8.50
N LEU A 259 5.91 3.41 8.83
CA LEU A 259 6.83 2.28 8.88
C LEU A 259 6.87 1.61 7.50
N PRO A 260 8.02 1.62 6.79
CA PRO A 260 8.22 0.71 5.68
C PRO A 260 8.11 -0.71 6.23
N PHE A 261 7.24 -1.53 5.67
CA PHE A 261 7.06 -2.92 6.10
C PHE A 261 7.34 -3.83 4.92
N ARG A 262 8.62 -4.19 4.81
CA ARG A 262 9.22 -4.85 3.67
C ARG A 262 9.38 -6.34 3.93
N HIS A 263 9.48 -7.09 2.84
CA HIS A 263 9.77 -8.53 2.88
C HIS A 263 11.05 -8.89 3.65
N ASN A 264 12.07 -8.03 3.56
CA ASN A 264 13.34 -8.22 4.26
C ASN A 264 13.21 -8.09 5.80
N ASP A 265 12.15 -7.45 6.31
CA ASP A 265 12.00 -7.22 7.76
C ASP A 265 11.61 -8.48 8.53
N PHE A 266 11.22 -9.56 7.82
CA PHE A 266 10.73 -10.81 8.43
C PHE A 266 11.32 -12.08 7.81
N ILE A 267 12.16 -11.96 6.79
CA ILE A 267 13.03 -13.04 6.34
C ILE A 267 14.33 -12.93 7.14
N THR A 268 14.61 -13.91 8.01
CA THR A 268 15.86 -13.93 8.77
C THR A 268 17.05 -13.95 7.80
N THR A 269 17.78 -12.84 7.73
CA THR A 269 19.12 -12.80 7.14
C THR A 269 20.07 -13.52 8.11
N PHE A 270 20.63 -14.64 7.69
CA PHE A 270 21.68 -15.35 8.43
C PHE A 270 23.05 -14.69 8.23
#